data_AF-A0A1R3RFM9-F1
#
_entry.id   AF-A0A1R3RFM9-F1
#
_cell.length_a   1.000
_cell.length_b   1.000
_cell.length_c   1.000
_cell.angle_alpha   90.00
_cell.angle_beta   90.00
_cell.angle_gamma   90.00
#
_symmetry.space_group_name_H-M   'P 1'
#
loop_
_entity.id
_entity.type
_entity.pdbx_description
1 polymer ?
#
loop_
_entity_poly.entity_id
_entity_poly.type
_entity_poly.pdbx_seq_one_letter_code
_entity_poly.pdbx_strand_id
1 'polypeptide(L)'
;MKPCYEAIDHAHTLFQPTTVTLMERALIGAMQMRFPTPHPSPDYTPINDAYCHAMKTVHARFRDDIDAITSNTAAVHADNKYLALRGPKSMYSFYRLHDYHSLIYAAMLSSQRQIALEALARPYGIHAHRRPVRVHVYIRFGMWDEIIALPLPPAEKQGLYCMTTAMTHYGKGIAYAATGNLTDADIQRELYLAAADQVATAVLNGEIEYRRGEYEVAFEYLHQAVREDDTLLYTEPWGWMVPTRHAYGALLLKQGHVEEAARAYAEDLGIEGRLTRAHQHPGTVWALHDDYECLGRLGRDAEAGIIKQQLDVVVGVADVDINSSCFL
;
A
#
# COMPACT_ATOMS: atom_id res chain seq x y z
N MET A 1 -21.52 18.43 14.28
CA MET A 1 -20.95 19.51 13.45
C MET A 1 -20.37 20.60 14.34
N LYS A 2 -21.14 21.25 15.23
CA LYS A 2 -20.60 22.24 16.21
C LYS A 2 -19.31 21.84 16.95
N PRO A 3 -19.18 20.63 17.57
CA PRO A 3 -17.93 20.26 18.24
C PRO A 3 -16.73 20.14 17.29
N CYS A 4 -16.94 19.73 16.03
CA CYS A 4 -15.89 19.64 15.03
C CYS A 4 -15.44 21.04 14.60
N TYR A 5 -16.39 21.95 14.38
CA TYR A 5 -16.11 23.36 14.07
C TYR A 5 -15.29 24.01 15.19
N GLU A 6 -15.69 23.84 16.46
CA GLU A 6 -14.98 24.40 17.61
C GLU A 6 -13.57 23.79 17.78
N ALA A 7 -13.41 22.49 17.50
CA ALA A 7 -12.10 21.85 17.55
C ALA A 7 -11.14 22.38 16.48
N ILE A 8 -11.64 22.69 15.27
CA ILE A 8 -10.84 23.26 14.18
C ILE A 8 -10.47 24.71 14.48
N ASP A 9 -11.42 25.50 15.00
CA ASP A 9 -11.16 26.88 15.44
C ASP A 9 -10.08 26.90 16.52
N HIS A 10 -10.17 25.99 17.50
CA HIS A 10 -9.11 25.83 18.50
C HIS A 10 -7.77 25.41 17.86
N ALA A 11 -7.77 24.49 16.90
CA ALA A 11 -6.55 24.10 16.21
C ALA A 11 -5.88 25.29 15.48
N HIS A 12 -6.66 26.20 14.89
CA HIS A 12 -6.14 27.45 14.33
C HIS A 12 -5.49 28.35 15.39
N THR A 13 -6.01 28.41 16.61
CA THR A 13 -5.37 29.17 17.71
C THR A 13 -4.00 28.62 18.13
N LEU A 14 -3.72 27.35 17.82
CA LEU A 14 -2.45 26.68 18.12
C LEU A 14 -1.38 26.86 17.02
N PHE A 15 -1.66 27.64 15.97
CA PHE A 15 -0.73 27.89 14.88
C PHE A 15 0.46 28.74 15.35
N GLN A 16 1.46 28.08 15.93
CA GLN A 16 2.77 28.66 16.18
C GLN A 16 3.75 28.19 15.10
N PRO A 17 4.63 29.08 14.57
CA PRO A 17 5.49 28.77 13.43
C PRO A 17 6.44 27.58 13.65
N THR A 18 6.84 27.34 14.90
CA THR A 18 7.86 26.36 15.28
C THR A 18 7.32 24.99 15.67
N THR A 19 6.00 24.81 15.80
CA THR A 19 5.40 23.56 16.31
C THR A 19 4.45 22.87 15.34
N VAL A 20 3.89 23.59 14.37
CA VAL A 20 2.95 23.02 13.39
C VAL A 20 3.60 23.01 12.02
N THR A 21 3.58 21.88 11.30
CA THR A 21 4.14 21.73 9.96
C THR A 21 3.29 22.45 8.91
N LEU A 22 3.83 22.64 7.71
CA LEU A 22 3.04 23.20 6.59
C LEU A 22 1.91 22.25 6.16
N MET A 23 2.12 20.93 6.26
CA MET A 23 1.13 19.90 5.95
C MET A 23 -0.01 19.93 6.97
N GLU A 24 0.31 19.95 8.26
CA GLU A 24 -0.70 20.06 9.32
C GLU A 24 -1.57 21.31 9.18
N ARG A 25 -0.96 22.46 8.86
CA ARG A 25 -1.72 23.70 8.58
C ARG A 25 -2.68 23.52 7.40
N ALA A 26 -2.24 22.83 6.34
CA ALA A 26 -3.04 22.61 5.16
C ALA A 26 -4.18 21.61 5.40
N LEU A 27 -3.93 20.55 6.17
CA LEU A 27 -4.95 19.59 6.62
C LEU A 27 -6.01 20.25 7.50
N ILE A 28 -5.59 21.10 8.46
CA ILE A 28 -6.51 21.86 9.31
C ILE A 28 -7.37 22.81 8.46
N GLY A 29 -6.76 23.47 7.47
CA GLY A 29 -7.49 24.28 6.48
C GLY A 29 -8.50 23.47 5.65
N ALA A 30 -8.15 22.27 5.21
CA ALA A 30 -9.10 21.38 4.52
C ALA A 30 -10.24 20.95 5.45
N MET A 31 -9.95 20.63 6.71
CA MET A 31 -10.96 20.29 7.71
C MET A 31 -11.93 21.45 7.98
N GLN A 32 -11.46 22.70 7.95
CA GLN A 32 -12.34 23.88 8.02
C GLN A 32 -13.35 23.93 6.87
N MET A 33 -12.99 23.44 5.67
CA MET A 33 -13.93 23.31 4.54
C MET A 33 -14.95 22.20 4.76
N ARG A 34 -14.58 21.13 5.47
CA ARG A 34 -15.50 20.03 5.85
C ARG A 34 -16.50 20.46 6.92
N PHE A 35 -16.08 21.33 7.82
CA PHE A 35 -16.87 21.82 8.93
C PHE A 35 -16.88 23.36 8.93
N PRO A 36 -17.51 24.02 7.94
CA PRO A 36 -17.41 25.47 7.76
C PRO A 36 -18.25 26.28 8.74
N THR A 37 -19.23 25.66 9.38
CA THR A 37 -20.16 26.31 10.32
C THR A 37 -20.61 25.32 11.40
N PRO A 38 -20.93 25.78 12.62
CA PRO A 38 -21.54 24.94 13.64
C PRO A 38 -22.92 24.39 13.24
N HIS A 39 -23.60 25.05 12.30
CA HIS A 39 -24.95 24.73 11.81
C HIS A 39 -24.99 24.65 10.28
N PRO A 40 -24.54 23.51 9.69
CA PRO A 40 -24.52 23.33 8.25
C PRO A 40 -25.91 23.13 7.64
N SER A 41 -26.02 23.34 6.33
CA SER A 41 -27.16 22.93 5.52
C SER A 41 -27.37 21.41 5.61
N PRO A 42 -28.62 20.90 5.48
CA PRO A 42 -28.88 19.48 5.26
C PRO A 42 -28.31 18.95 3.94
N ASP A 43 -28.14 19.83 2.94
CA ASP A 43 -27.44 19.48 1.70
C ASP A 43 -25.92 19.63 1.91
N TYR A 44 -25.24 18.48 1.99
CA TYR A 44 -23.80 18.39 2.17
C TYR A 44 -23.02 18.43 0.86
N THR A 45 -23.67 18.44 -0.30
CA THR A 45 -22.98 18.39 -1.61
C THR A 45 -21.94 19.50 -1.74
N PRO A 46 -22.27 20.80 -1.47
CA PRO A 46 -21.28 21.87 -1.59
C PRO A 46 -20.13 21.75 -0.58
N ILE A 47 -20.42 21.26 0.62
CA ILE A 47 -19.41 21.04 1.68
C ILE A 47 -18.46 19.90 1.28
N ASN A 48 -19.01 18.82 0.75
CA ASN A 48 -18.25 17.67 0.28
C ASN A 48 -17.35 18.07 -0.90
N ASP A 49 -17.88 18.81 -1.88
CA ASP A 49 -17.11 19.27 -3.04
C ASP A 49 -15.96 20.20 -2.64
N ALA A 50 -16.23 21.16 -1.73
CA ALA A 50 -15.22 22.07 -1.23
C ALA A 50 -14.12 21.35 -0.43
N TYR A 51 -14.50 20.38 0.41
CA TYR A 51 -13.55 19.54 1.13
C TYR A 51 -12.71 18.69 0.18
N CYS A 52 -13.35 18.02 -0.79
CA CYS A 52 -12.65 17.24 -1.80
C CYS A 52 -11.66 18.10 -2.60
N HIS A 53 -12.03 19.33 -2.96
CA HIS A 53 -11.12 20.26 -3.63
C HIS A 53 -9.93 20.65 -2.74
N ALA A 54 -10.18 21.00 -1.47
CA ALA A 54 -9.13 21.34 -0.53
C ALA A 54 -8.16 20.17 -0.31
N MET A 55 -8.67 18.95 -0.16
CA MET A 55 -7.85 17.74 -0.02
C MET A 55 -7.02 17.46 -1.28
N LYS A 56 -7.55 17.72 -2.49
CA LYS A 56 -6.75 17.65 -3.73
C LYS A 56 -5.58 18.65 -3.70
N THR A 57 -5.80 19.86 -3.19
CA THR A 57 -4.73 20.86 -3.05
C THR A 57 -3.69 20.45 -2.00
N VAL A 58 -4.12 19.93 -0.85
CA VAL A 58 -3.23 19.38 0.18
C VAL A 58 -2.37 18.28 -0.43
N HIS A 59 -3.01 17.29 -1.08
CA HIS A 59 -2.32 16.19 -1.74
C HIS A 59 -1.31 16.68 -2.78
N ALA A 60 -1.68 17.64 -3.64
CA ALA A 60 -0.77 18.16 -4.66
C ALA A 60 0.47 18.87 -4.05
N ARG A 61 0.29 19.55 -2.91
CA ARG A 61 1.34 20.35 -2.26
C ARG A 61 2.28 19.55 -1.38
N PHE A 62 1.76 18.50 -0.73
CA PHE A 62 2.49 17.65 0.21
C PHE A 62 2.56 16.21 -0.29
N ARG A 63 2.68 16.07 -1.61
CA ARG A 63 2.62 14.80 -2.34
C ARG A 63 3.68 13.77 -1.94
N ASP A 64 4.78 14.23 -1.31
CA ASP A 64 5.94 13.41 -0.93
C ASP A 64 6.20 13.46 0.59
N ASP A 65 5.20 13.87 1.38
CA ASP A 65 5.35 13.99 2.83
C ASP A 65 5.38 12.61 3.50
N ILE A 66 6.49 12.35 4.21
CA ILE A 66 6.79 11.10 4.90
C ILE A 66 5.90 10.85 6.14
N ASP A 67 5.14 11.85 6.60
CA ASP A 67 4.28 11.74 7.78
C ASP A 67 2.95 10.99 7.54
N ALA A 68 2.82 10.26 6.43
CA ALA A 68 1.65 9.43 6.15
C ALA A 68 1.37 8.43 7.29
N ILE A 69 2.40 7.79 7.85
CA ILE A 69 2.25 6.84 8.97
C ILE A 69 1.84 7.57 10.25
N THR A 70 2.47 8.70 10.56
CA THR A 70 2.13 9.54 11.72
C THR A 70 0.67 9.96 11.68
N SER A 71 0.23 10.49 10.52
CA SER A 71 -1.13 10.98 10.31
C SER A 71 -2.17 9.87 10.40
N ASN A 72 -1.93 8.73 9.73
CA ASN A 72 -2.83 7.58 9.79
C ASN A 72 -2.87 6.96 11.19
N THR A 73 -1.76 6.96 11.93
CA THR A 73 -1.72 6.49 13.33
C THR A 73 -2.55 7.39 14.24
N ALA A 74 -2.46 8.71 14.07
CA ALA A 74 -3.28 9.67 14.81
C ALA A 74 -4.78 9.50 14.50
N ALA A 75 -5.12 9.27 13.23
CA ALA A 75 -6.49 8.98 12.80
C ALA A 75 -7.03 7.69 13.46
N VAL A 76 -6.26 6.61 13.41
CA VAL A 76 -6.56 5.35 14.09
C VAL A 76 -6.75 5.53 15.60
N HIS A 77 -5.94 6.38 16.25
CA HIS A 77 -6.11 6.68 17.67
C HIS A 77 -7.42 7.43 17.96
N ALA A 78 -7.81 8.39 17.12
CA ALA A 78 -9.08 9.10 17.23
C ALA A 78 -10.27 8.14 17.03
N ASP A 79 -10.16 7.26 16.04
CA ASP A 79 -11.12 6.20 15.73
C ASP A 79 -11.36 5.24 16.89
N ASN A 80 -10.31 4.89 17.62
CA ASN A 80 -10.41 4.03 18.80
C ASN A 80 -11.12 4.73 19.96
N LYS A 81 -10.88 6.03 20.16
CA LYS A 81 -11.64 6.83 21.13
C LYS A 81 -13.12 6.87 20.75
N TYR A 82 -13.44 7.06 19.47
CA TYR A 82 -14.82 7.03 18.99
C TYR A 82 -15.48 5.67 19.24
N LEU A 83 -14.80 4.56 18.89
CA LEU A 83 -15.32 3.21 19.12
C LEU A 83 -15.63 2.97 20.61
N ALA A 84 -14.72 3.38 21.50
CA ALA A 84 -14.90 3.23 22.93
C ALA A 84 -16.13 4.00 23.46
N LEU A 85 -16.43 5.17 22.87
CA LEU A 85 -17.54 6.02 23.28
C LEU A 85 -18.89 5.62 22.65
N ARG A 86 -18.90 5.15 21.40
CA ARG A 86 -20.13 4.98 20.59
C ARG A 86 -20.44 3.53 20.25
N GLY A 87 -19.51 2.61 20.54
CA GLY A 87 -19.63 1.20 20.25
C GLY A 87 -19.46 0.84 18.75
N PRO A 88 -19.47 -0.46 18.43
CA PRO A 88 -19.15 -0.96 17.08
C PRO A 88 -20.31 -0.87 16.09
N LYS A 89 -21.54 -0.57 16.54
CA LYS A 89 -22.75 -0.60 15.71
C LYS A 89 -23.06 0.76 15.08
N SER A 90 -22.14 1.27 14.28
CA SER A 90 -22.36 2.50 13.52
C SER A 90 -21.72 2.42 12.13
N MET A 91 -22.25 3.19 11.16
CA MET A 91 -21.60 3.32 9.84
C MET A 91 -20.16 3.80 9.95
N TYR A 92 -19.88 4.72 10.88
CA TYR A 92 -18.51 5.18 11.13
C TYR A 92 -17.60 4.03 11.56
N SER A 93 -18.09 3.07 12.35
CA SER A 93 -17.31 1.92 12.79
C SER A 93 -16.84 1.04 11.63
N PHE A 94 -17.55 1.04 10.49
CA PHE A 94 -17.07 0.44 9.24
C PHE A 94 -16.05 1.33 8.54
N TYR A 95 -16.27 2.64 8.49
CA TYR A 95 -15.34 3.60 7.86
C TYR A 95 -13.95 3.56 8.48
N ARG A 96 -13.82 3.24 9.78
CA ARG A 96 -12.52 3.02 10.43
C ARG A 96 -11.60 2.07 9.65
N LEU A 97 -12.16 1.07 8.96
CA LEU A 97 -11.36 0.15 8.13
C LEU A 97 -10.52 0.86 7.07
N HIS A 98 -10.98 2.02 6.59
CA HIS A 98 -10.27 2.88 5.65
C HIS A 98 -8.92 3.33 6.23
N ASP A 99 -8.93 3.95 7.41
CA ASP A 99 -7.73 4.52 8.04
C ASP A 99 -6.69 3.45 8.38
N TYR A 100 -7.15 2.26 8.78
CA TYR A 100 -6.25 1.15 9.00
C TYR A 100 -5.70 0.55 7.71
N HIS A 101 -6.49 0.50 6.63
CA HIS A 101 -5.98 0.05 5.34
C HIS A 101 -4.94 1.05 4.80
N SER A 102 -5.18 2.36 4.92
CA SER A 102 -4.19 3.41 4.62
C SER A 102 -2.93 3.29 5.48
N LEU A 103 -3.07 3.04 6.79
CA LEU A 103 -1.94 2.83 7.69
C LEU A 103 -1.12 1.60 7.28
N ILE A 104 -1.78 0.49 6.96
CA ILE A 104 -1.10 -0.75 6.51
C ILE A 104 -0.36 -0.48 5.21
N TYR A 105 -0.98 0.21 4.24
CA TYR A 105 -0.35 0.53 2.97
C TYR A 105 0.90 1.40 3.15
N ALA A 106 0.81 2.47 3.95
CA ALA A 106 1.94 3.33 4.24
C ALA A 106 3.06 2.56 4.97
N ALA A 107 2.71 1.77 5.98
CA ALA A 107 3.67 0.95 6.72
C ALA A 107 4.36 -0.09 5.81
N MET A 108 3.65 -0.67 4.85
CA MET A 108 4.23 -1.58 3.86
C MET A 108 5.26 -0.88 2.96
N LEU A 109 4.97 0.33 2.46
CA LEU A 109 5.90 1.07 1.59
C LEU A 109 7.12 1.63 2.33
N SER A 110 6.98 1.95 3.62
CA SER A 110 8.08 2.40 4.48
C SER A 110 8.79 1.27 5.23
N SER A 111 8.47 0.01 4.92
CA SER A 111 9.05 -1.17 5.57
C SER A 111 8.96 -1.19 7.10
N GLN A 112 7.77 -0.87 7.61
CA GLN A 112 7.42 -0.92 9.04
C GLN A 112 6.46 -2.11 9.29
N ARG A 113 7.03 -3.31 9.28
CA ARG A 113 6.33 -4.58 9.47
C ARG A 113 5.53 -4.62 10.76
N GLN A 114 6.10 -4.14 11.86
CA GLN A 114 5.45 -4.18 13.16
C GLN A 114 4.16 -3.34 13.16
N ILE A 115 4.19 -2.14 12.59
CA ILE A 115 3.02 -1.27 12.46
C ILE A 115 1.95 -1.94 11.56
N ALA A 116 2.35 -2.52 10.43
CA ALA A 116 1.43 -3.21 9.53
C ALA A 116 0.73 -4.40 10.22
N LEU A 117 1.49 -5.23 10.95
CA LEU A 117 0.96 -6.38 11.70
C LEU A 117 0.06 -5.96 12.86
N GLU A 118 0.43 -4.91 13.60
CA GLU A 118 -0.40 -4.36 14.67
C GLU A 118 -1.73 -3.85 14.13
N ALA A 119 -1.72 -3.09 13.02
CA ALA A 119 -2.94 -2.59 12.37
C ALA A 119 -3.83 -3.74 11.85
N LEU A 120 -3.22 -4.82 11.36
CA LEU A 120 -3.92 -6.05 10.96
C LEU A 120 -4.54 -6.80 12.14
N ALA A 121 -3.89 -6.82 13.31
CA ALA A 121 -4.34 -7.55 14.49
C ALA A 121 -5.53 -6.88 15.21
N ARG A 122 -5.79 -5.59 14.96
CA ARG A 122 -6.86 -4.86 15.63
C ARG A 122 -8.24 -5.49 15.34
N PRO A 123 -9.09 -5.68 16.35
CA PRO A 123 -10.40 -6.28 16.17
C PRO A 123 -11.39 -5.30 15.53
N TYR A 124 -11.89 -5.62 14.33
CA TYR A 124 -13.02 -4.95 13.67
C TYR A 124 -14.23 -5.85 13.71
N GLY A 125 -14.94 -5.83 14.84
CA GLY A 125 -16.12 -6.67 15.02
C GLY A 125 -15.90 -8.10 14.52
N ILE A 126 -16.83 -8.61 13.74
CA ILE A 126 -16.94 -10.03 13.38
C ILE A 126 -15.99 -10.48 12.24
N HIS A 127 -15.25 -9.56 11.60
CA HIS A 127 -14.56 -9.83 10.33
C HIS A 127 -13.03 -9.64 10.36
N ALA A 128 -12.44 -9.37 11.53
CA ALA A 128 -11.02 -9.05 11.69
C ALA A 128 -10.04 -10.09 11.10
N HIS A 129 -10.45 -11.37 11.05
CA HIS A 129 -9.63 -12.50 10.60
C HIS A 129 -9.76 -12.83 9.10
N ARG A 130 -10.62 -12.11 8.36
CA ARG A 130 -11.07 -12.47 6.99
C ARG A 130 -10.72 -11.38 5.96
N ARG A 131 -9.53 -10.79 6.07
CA ARG A 131 -9.16 -9.63 5.23
C ARG A 131 -8.13 -10.03 4.18
N PRO A 132 -8.43 -9.85 2.88
CA PRO A 132 -7.47 -10.10 1.80
C PRO A 132 -6.20 -9.26 1.93
N VAL A 133 -6.29 -8.08 2.55
CA VAL A 133 -5.15 -7.20 2.89
C VAL A 133 -4.03 -7.93 3.64
N ARG A 134 -4.35 -8.93 4.48
CA ARG A 134 -3.34 -9.70 5.20
C ARG A 134 -2.36 -10.40 4.28
N VAL A 135 -2.85 -10.89 3.13
CA VAL A 135 -2.01 -11.59 2.15
C VAL A 135 -0.94 -10.65 1.61
N HIS A 136 -1.30 -9.40 1.28
CA HIS A 136 -0.35 -8.40 0.82
C HIS A 136 0.73 -8.07 1.85
N VAL A 137 0.35 -7.91 3.13
CA VAL A 137 1.33 -7.67 4.20
C VAL A 137 2.31 -8.83 4.31
N TYR A 138 1.79 -10.06 4.31
CA TYR A 138 2.65 -11.23 4.44
C TYR A 138 3.58 -11.39 3.22
N ILE A 139 3.09 -11.14 2.00
CA ILE A 139 3.93 -11.15 0.79
C ILE A 139 5.02 -10.08 0.87
N ARG A 140 4.64 -8.85 1.21
CA ARG A 140 5.56 -7.71 1.32
C ARG A 140 6.72 -7.98 2.26
N PHE A 141 6.50 -8.75 3.33
CA PHE A 141 7.51 -9.04 4.35
C PHE A 141 8.05 -10.47 4.31
N GLY A 142 7.80 -11.22 3.24
CA GLY A 142 8.34 -12.56 3.05
C GLY A 142 7.87 -13.60 4.08
N MET A 143 6.67 -13.42 4.64
CA MET A 143 6.09 -14.27 5.69
C MET A 143 5.43 -15.52 5.07
N TRP A 144 6.25 -16.35 4.41
CA TRP A 144 5.78 -17.47 3.59
C TRP A 144 5.08 -18.55 4.39
N ASP A 145 5.64 -18.93 5.54
CA ASP A 145 5.07 -19.94 6.42
C ASP A 145 3.70 -19.50 6.94
N GLU A 146 3.55 -18.22 7.29
CA GLU A 146 2.29 -17.65 7.74
C GLU A 146 1.23 -17.66 6.65
N ILE A 147 1.60 -17.38 5.39
CA ILE A 147 0.67 -17.47 4.25
C ILE A 147 0.25 -18.91 3.99
N ILE A 148 1.20 -19.84 3.98
CA ILE A 148 0.92 -21.27 3.77
C ILE A 148 -0.05 -21.78 4.85
N ALA A 149 0.14 -21.34 6.09
CA ALA A 149 -0.73 -21.67 7.22
C ALA A 149 -2.07 -20.91 7.23
N LEU A 150 -2.31 -19.93 6.35
CA LEU A 150 -3.57 -19.18 6.36
C LEU A 150 -4.77 -20.10 6.11
N PRO A 151 -5.79 -20.07 6.99
CA PRO A 151 -7.00 -20.84 6.78
C PRO A 151 -7.88 -20.18 5.72
N LEU A 152 -8.51 -21.01 4.89
CA LEU A 152 -9.59 -20.56 4.02
C LEU A 152 -10.87 -20.33 4.82
N PRO A 153 -11.81 -19.49 4.33
CA PRO A 153 -13.17 -19.47 4.84
C PRO A 153 -13.80 -20.88 4.79
N PRO A 154 -14.75 -21.21 5.70
CA PRO A 154 -15.52 -22.45 5.61
C PRO A 154 -16.14 -22.60 4.21
N ALA A 155 -16.16 -23.82 3.68
CA ALA A 155 -16.52 -24.11 2.28
C ALA A 155 -17.87 -23.48 1.90
N GLU A 156 -18.87 -23.59 2.77
CA GLU A 156 -20.21 -23.03 2.57
C GLU A 156 -20.26 -21.50 2.54
N LYS A 157 -19.18 -20.82 2.96
CA LYS A 157 -19.04 -19.36 2.96
C LYS A 157 -18.00 -18.86 1.97
N GLN A 158 -17.30 -19.72 1.23
CA GLN A 158 -16.27 -19.29 0.29
C GLN A 158 -16.84 -18.43 -0.85
N GLY A 159 -18.08 -18.68 -1.28
CA GLY A 159 -18.77 -17.79 -2.23
C GLY A 159 -19.08 -16.41 -1.65
N LEU A 160 -19.47 -16.33 -0.38
CA LEU A 160 -19.69 -15.05 0.32
C LEU A 160 -18.38 -14.27 0.53
N TYR A 161 -17.28 -15.00 0.72
CA TYR A 161 -15.94 -14.45 0.95
C TYR A 161 -15.02 -14.68 -0.26
N CYS A 162 -15.54 -14.59 -1.48
CA CYS A 162 -14.82 -14.92 -2.71
C CYS A 162 -13.46 -14.20 -2.80
N MET A 163 -13.40 -12.90 -2.50
CA MET A 163 -12.14 -12.14 -2.47
C MET A 163 -11.13 -12.67 -1.44
N THR A 164 -11.60 -13.13 -0.28
CA THR A 164 -10.70 -13.70 0.74
C THR A 164 -10.19 -15.07 0.28
N THR A 165 -11.07 -15.90 -0.27
CA THR A 165 -10.73 -17.22 -0.83
C THR A 165 -9.69 -17.07 -1.94
N ALA A 166 -9.98 -16.24 -2.94
CA ALA A 166 -9.08 -15.99 -4.07
C ALA A 166 -7.74 -15.43 -3.61
N MET A 167 -7.71 -14.37 -2.81
CA MET A 167 -6.44 -13.79 -2.34
C MET A 167 -5.65 -14.76 -1.47
N THR A 168 -6.30 -15.64 -0.70
CA THR A 168 -5.59 -16.68 0.06
C THR A 168 -4.92 -17.69 -0.86
N HIS A 169 -5.60 -18.15 -1.93
CA HIS A 169 -4.99 -19.03 -2.93
C HIS A 169 -3.85 -18.33 -3.68
N TYR A 170 -4.05 -17.09 -4.12
CA TYR A 170 -3.01 -16.26 -4.73
C TYR A 170 -1.76 -16.19 -3.84
N GLY A 171 -1.93 -15.80 -2.57
CA GLY A 171 -0.83 -15.70 -1.62
C GLY A 171 -0.11 -17.03 -1.43
N LYS A 172 -0.85 -18.13 -1.25
CA LYS A 172 -0.25 -19.46 -1.10
C LYS A 172 0.53 -19.88 -2.35
N GLY A 173 0.03 -19.57 -3.54
CA GLY A 173 0.74 -19.83 -4.79
C GLY A 173 2.09 -19.10 -4.85
N ILE A 174 2.11 -17.80 -4.51
CA ILE A 174 3.34 -17.02 -4.39
C ILE A 174 4.28 -17.63 -3.32
N ALA A 175 3.77 -17.95 -2.13
CA ALA A 175 4.58 -18.49 -1.04
C ALA A 175 5.20 -19.87 -1.37
N TYR A 176 4.44 -20.76 -2.01
CA TYR A 176 4.96 -22.05 -2.47
C TYR A 176 5.98 -21.88 -3.59
N ALA A 177 5.77 -20.95 -4.52
CA ALA A 177 6.75 -20.65 -5.56
C ALA A 177 8.05 -20.10 -4.95
N ALA A 178 7.96 -19.11 -4.06
CA ALA A 178 9.11 -18.51 -3.39
C ALA A 178 9.91 -19.52 -2.53
N THR A 179 9.24 -20.54 -1.99
CA THR A 179 9.87 -21.62 -1.21
C THR A 179 10.32 -22.82 -2.06
N GLY A 180 10.17 -22.75 -3.39
CA GLY A 180 10.62 -23.77 -4.35
C GLY A 180 9.68 -24.97 -4.50
N ASN A 181 8.50 -24.96 -3.91
CA ASN A 181 7.50 -26.01 -4.04
C ASN A 181 6.53 -25.72 -5.20
N LEU A 182 7.00 -25.94 -6.42
CA LEU A 182 6.22 -25.64 -7.63
C LEU A 182 4.96 -26.49 -7.77
N THR A 183 4.96 -27.72 -7.26
CA THR A 183 3.78 -28.59 -7.31
C THR A 183 2.60 -27.98 -6.53
N ASP A 184 2.85 -27.55 -5.30
CA ASP A 184 1.79 -26.91 -4.51
C ASP A 184 1.46 -25.51 -5.05
N ALA A 185 2.44 -24.80 -5.62
CA ALA A 185 2.19 -23.51 -6.27
C ALA A 185 1.21 -23.66 -7.46
N ASP A 186 1.41 -24.66 -8.31
CA ASP A 186 0.51 -24.97 -9.44
C ASP A 186 -0.90 -25.33 -8.95
N ILE A 187 -1.03 -26.11 -7.86
CA ILE A 187 -2.34 -26.42 -7.25
C ILE A 187 -3.03 -25.12 -6.80
N GLN A 188 -2.31 -24.23 -6.12
CA GLN A 188 -2.89 -22.97 -5.67
C GLN A 188 -3.22 -22.03 -6.83
N ARG A 189 -2.46 -22.06 -7.92
CA ARG A 189 -2.77 -21.33 -9.16
C ARG A 189 -4.12 -21.75 -9.72
N GLU A 190 -4.37 -23.04 -9.88
CA GLU A 190 -5.66 -23.54 -10.39
C GLU A 190 -6.82 -23.17 -9.45
N LEU A 191 -6.61 -23.28 -8.13
CA LEU A 191 -7.62 -22.90 -7.14
C LEU A 191 -7.90 -21.38 -7.14
N TYR A 192 -6.87 -20.55 -7.38
CA TYR A 192 -7.04 -19.11 -7.54
C TYR A 192 -7.87 -18.77 -8.79
N LEU A 193 -7.53 -19.38 -9.94
CA LEU A 193 -8.24 -19.19 -11.21
C LEU A 193 -9.71 -19.61 -11.11
N ALA A 194 -10.00 -20.67 -10.36
CA ALA A 194 -11.37 -21.09 -10.08
C ALA A 194 -12.15 -20.12 -9.17
N ALA A 195 -11.46 -19.30 -8.38
CA ALA A 195 -12.06 -18.44 -7.35
C ALA A 195 -12.25 -16.97 -7.76
N ALA A 196 -11.60 -16.47 -8.82
CA ALA A 196 -11.64 -15.05 -9.19
C ALA A 196 -11.61 -14.78 -10.71
N ASP A 197 -12.20 -13.63 -11.08
CA ASP A 197 -12.00 -12.97 -12.37
C ASP A 197 -10.66 -12.18 -12.35
N GLN A 198 -9.58 -12.88 -12.69
CA GLN A 198 -8.36 -12.41 -13.38
C GLN A 198 -7.44 -11.28 -12.83
N VAL A 199 -7.79 -10.49 -11.80
CA VAL A 199 -7.04 -9.24 -11.47
C VAL A 199 -5.56 -9.42 -11.06
N ALA A 200 -5.11 -10.61 -10.62
CA ALA A 200 -3.72 -10.85 -10.19
C ALA A 200 -3.06 -12.08 -10.85
N THR A 201 -3.68 -12.61 -11.91
CA THR A 201 -3.24 -13.85 -12.56
C THR A 201 -1.84 -13.71 -13.16
N ALA A 202 -1.57 -12.59 -13.82
CA ALA A 202 -0.29 -12.37 -14.50
C ALA A 202 0.90 -12.36 -13.51
N VAL A 203 0.75 -11.73 -12.33
CA VAL A 203 1.78 -11.76 -11.28
C VAL A 203 2.05 -13.19 -10.81
N LEU A 204 0.99 -13.94 -10.51
CA LEU A 204 1.11 -15.31 -10.01
C LEU A 204 1.80 -16.23 -11.04
N ASN A 205 1.41 -16.12 -12.30
CA ASN A 205 2.02 -16.89 -13.39
C ASN A 205 3.49 -16.52 -13.55
N GLY A 206 3.80 -15.21 -13.61
CA GLY A 206 5.17 -14.73 -13.74
C GLY A 206 6.10 -15.25 -12.64
N GLU A 207 5.65 -15.22 -11.38
CA GLU A 207 6.43 -15.72 -10.25
C GLU A 207 6.66 -17.23 -10.30
N ILE A 208 5.62 -18.01 -10.63
CA ILE A 208 5.73 -19.47 -10.75
C ILE A 208 6.68 -19.84 -11.90
N GLU A 209 6.48 -19.27 -13.09
CA GLU A 209 7.31 -19.59 -14.25
C GLU A 209 8.76 -19.13 -14.08
N TYR A 210 8.99 -18.02 -13.37
CA TYR A 210 10.35 -17.61 -13.01
C TYR A 210 11.04 -18.66 -12.15
N ARG A 211 10.36 -19.21 -11.14
CA ARG A 211 10.91 -20.26 -10.26
C ARG A 211 11.02 -21.61 -10.97
N ARG A 212 10.27 -21.82 -12.04
CA ARG A 212 10.43 -22.96 -12.95
C ARG A 212 11.69 -22.84 -13.83
N GLY A 213 12.24 -21.63 -13.97
CA GLY A 213 13.38 -21.34 -14.85
C GLY A 213 12.96 -20.97 -16.27
N GLU A 214 11.66 -20.80 -16.52
CA GLU A 214 11.10 -20.37 -17.81
C GLU A 214 11.09 -18.84 -17.88
N TYR A 215 12.28 -18.23 -17.87
CA TYR A 215 12.46 -16.79 -17.63
C TYR A 215 11.80 -15.91 -18.69
N GLU A 216 11.85 -16.30 -19.96
CA GLU A 216 11.21 -15.56 -21.05
C GLU A 216 9.69 -15.48 -20.82
N VAL A 217 9.06 -16.62 -20.53
CA VAL A 217 7.62 -16.72 -20.23
C VAL A 217 7.28 -15.94 -18.97
N ALA A 218 8.14 -16.03 -17.94
CA ALA A 218 7.96 -15.30 -16.69
C ALA A 218 7.94 -13.79 -16.92
N PHE A 219 8.88 -13.25 -17.68
CA PHE A 219 8.95 -11.81 -17.96
C PHE A 219 7.83 -11.33 -18.89
N GLU A 220 7.32 -12.15 -19.80
CA GLU A 220 6.10 -11.83 -20.54
C GLU A 220 4.91 -11.62 -19.60
N TYR A 221 4.70 -12.53 -18.65
CA TYR A 221 3.64 -12.40 -17.65
C TYR A 221 3.86 -11.22 -16.70
N LEU A 222 5.08 -10.99 -16.21
CA LEU A 222 5.36 -9.87 -15.31
C LEU A 222 5.20 -8.52 -16.00
N HIS A 223 5.60 -8.43 -17.28
CA HIS A 223 5.38 -7.23 -18.07
C HIS A 223 3.88 -6.99 -18.34
N GLN A 224 3.12 -8.05 -18.63
CA GLN A 224 1.65 -7.95 -18.69
C GLN A 224 1.09 -7.43 -17.36
N ALA A 225 1.54 -7.98 -16.24
CA ALA A 225 1.07 -7.61 -14.91
C ALA A 225 1.35 -6.14 -14.59
N VAL A 226 2.53 -5.62 -14.95
CA VAL A 226 2.84 -4.19 -14.81
C VAL A 226 1.87 -3.33 -15.63
N ARG A 227 1.55 -3.73 -16.87
CA ARG A 227 0.59 -2.99 -17.71
C ARG A 227 -0.82 -3.02 -17.13
N GLU A 228 -1.23 -4.15 -16.56
CA GLU A 228 -2.53 -4.27 -15.88
C GLU A 228 -2.59 -3.37 -14.65
N ASP A 229 -1.54 -3.40 -13.81
CA ASP A 229 -1.38 -2.54 -12.63
C ASP A 229 -1.48 -1.06 -13.00
N ASP A 230 -0.78 -0.62 -14.05
CA ASP A 230 -0.79 0.77 -14.56
C ASP A 230 -2.17 1.25 -15.07
N THR A 231 -3.09 0.33 -15.35
CA THR A 231 -4.44 0.64 -15.82
C THR A 231 -5.49 0.56 -14.72
N LEU A 232 -5.11 0.18 -13.49
CA LEU A 232 -6.03 0.09 -12.38
C LEU A 232 -6.61 1.47 -12.04
N LEU A 233 -7.94 1.51 -11.90
CA LEU A 233 -8.61 2.70 -11.40
C LEU A 233 -8.29 2.87 -9.92
N TYR A 234 -7.71 4.02 -9.57
CA TYR A 234 -7.41 4.35 -8.19
C TYR A 234 -8.66 4.34 -7.31
N THR A 235 -8.55 3.58 -6.22
CA THR A 235 -9.48 3.59 -5.09
C THR A 235 -8.72 4.01 -3.84
N GLU A 236 -9.35 4.80 -2.98
CA GLU A 236 -8.78 5.19 -1.69
C GLU A 236 -9.39 4.29 -0.59
N PRO A 237 -8.61 3.43 0.08
CA PRO A 237 -7.17 3.16 -0.08
C PRO A 237 -6.89 2.12 -1.18
N TRP A 238 -5.66 2.13 -1.70
CA TRP A 238 -5.25 1.38 -2.89
C TRP A 238 -5.55 -0.12 -2.78
N GLY A 239 -6.30 -0.66 -3.75
CA GLY A 239 -6.75 -2.06 -3.72
C GLY A 239 -5.65 -3.10 -3.95
N TRP A 240 -4.60 -2.76 -4.70
CA TRP A 240 -3.47 -3.64 -5.04
C TRP A 240 -2.18 -3.22 -4.34
N MET A 241 -2.05 -3.58 -3.07
CA MET A 241 -1.11 -2.91 -2.15
C MET A 241 0.38 -3.22 -2.36
N VAL A 242 0.71 -4.22 -3.16
CA VAL A 242 2.10 -4.63 -3.44
C VAL A 242 2.38 -4.24 -4.89
N PRO A 243 3.12 -3.15 -5.16
CA PRO A 243 3.37 -2.71 -6.53
C PRO A 243 4.03 -3.81 -7.33
N THR A 244 3.42 -4.17 -8.46
CA THR A 244 3.88 -5.29 -9.31
C THR A 244 5.29 -5.04 -9.83
N ARG A 245 5.59 -3.77 -10.07
CA ARG A 245 6.88 -3.26 -10.54
C ARG A 245 8.03 -3.59 -9.60
N HIS A 246 7.80 -3.71 -8.30
CA HIS A 246 8.84 -4.10 -7.35
C HIS A 246 9.29 -5.56 -7.55
N ALA A 247 8.39 -6.47 -7.85
CA ALA A 247 8.75 -7.87 -8.14
C ALA A 247 9.43 -7.96 -9.52
N TYR A 248 8.86 -7.28 -10.53
CA TYR A 248 9.42 -7.24 -11.88
C TYR A 248 10.85 -6.67 -11.90
N GLY A 249 11.08 -5.51 -11.28
CA GLY A 249 12.40 -4.89 -11.19
C GLY A 249 13.44 -5.78 -10.48
N ALA A 250 13.06 -6.41 -9.38
CA ALA A 250 13.97 -7.26 -8.61
C ALA A 250 14.38 -8.50 -9.40
N LEU A 251 13.43 -9.11 -10.12
CA LEU A 251 13.68 -10.27 -10.98
C LEU A 251 14.54 -9.91 -12.19
N LEU A 252 14.34 -8.73 -12.80
CA LEU A 252 15.21 -8.18 -13.85
C LEU A 252 16.64 -8.00 -13.36
N LEU A 253 16.81 -7.33 -12.19
CA LEU A 253 18.11 -7.06 -11.60
C LEU A 253 18.86 -8.37 -11.26
N LYS A 254 18.15 -9.37 -10.76
CA LYS A 254 18.68 -10.71 -10.47
C LYS A 254 19.20 -11.44 -11.72
N GLN A 255 18.58 -11.20 -12.87
CA GLN A 255 18.98 -11.75 -14.17
C GLN A 255 20.01 -10.87 -14.90
N GLY A 256 20.39 -9.72 -14.32
CA GLY A 256 21.39 -8.81 -14.89
C GLY A 256 20.82 -7.84 -15.92
N HIS A 257 19.50 -7.72 -16.06
CA HIS A 257 18.85 -6.70 -16.90
C HIS A 257 18.81 -5.35 -16.17
N VAL A 258 19.99 -4.79 -15.90
CA VAL A 258 20.16 -3.63 -14.99
C VAL A 258 19.48 -2.37 -15.53
N GLU A 259 19.60 -2.06 -16.82
CA GLU A 259 18.98 -0.88 -17.42
C GLU A 259 17.46 -0.93 -17.41
N GLU A 260 16.88 -2.11 -17.61
CA GLU A 260 15.42 -2.32 -17.54
C GLU A 260 14.92 -2.21 -16.11
N ALA A 261 15.65 -2.79 -15.15
CA ALA A 261 15.35 -2.67 -13.72
C ALA A 261 15.39 -1.19 -13.27
N ALA A 262 16.45 -0.45 -13.64
CA ALA A 262 16.57 0.98 -13.33
C ALA A 262 15.37 1.78 -13.87
N ARG A 263 14.93 1.50 -15.09
CA ARG A 263 13.75 2.16 -15.67
C ARG A 263 12.47 1.81 -14.90
N ALA A 264 12.30 0.55 -14.52
CA ALA A 264 11.16 0.13 -13.72
C ALA A 264 11.12 0.90 -12.38
N TYR A 265 12.23 1.00 -11.66
CA TYR A 265 12.25 1.76 -10.40
C TYR A 265 12.11 3.27 -10.60
N ALA A 266 12.72 3.86 -11.63
CA ALA A 266 12.55 5.27 -11.93
C ALA A 266 11.09 5.62 -12.31
N GLU A 267 10.38 4.73 -12.98
CA GLU A 267 8.94 4.86 -13.23
C GLU A 267 8.12 4.75 -11.93
N ASP A 268 8.43 3.76 -11.07
CA ASP A 268 7.79 3.59 -9.76
C ASP A 268 7.94 4.83 -8.87
N LEU A 269 9.16 5.36 -8.79
CA LEU A 269 9.50 6.55 -8.01
C LEU A 269 8.93 7.85 -8.61
N GLY A 270 8.35 7.78 -9.82
CA GLY A 270 7.78 8.94 -10.52
C GLY A 270 8.82 9.88 -11.13
N ILE A 271 10.06 9.43 -11.31
CA ILE A 271 11.17 10.21 -11.88
C ILE A 271 10.99 10.41 -13.39
N GLU A 272 10.58 9.37 -14.13
CA GLU A 272 10.40 9.44 -15.59
C GLU A 272 9.03 10.01 -16.03
N GLY A 273 8.12 10.33 -15.09
CA GLY A 273 6.86 11.04 -15.38
C GLY A 273 5.85 10.30 -16.27
N ARG A 274 6.02 9.00 -16.53
CA ARG A 274 5.12 8.20 -17.40
C ARG A 274 3.84 7.74 -16.71
N LEU A 275 3.92 7.44 -15.41
CA LEU A 275 2.79 6.96 -14.63
C LEU A 275 1.95 8.12 -14.08
N THR A 276 0.66 7.89 -13.91
CA THR A 276 -0.17 8.80 -13.10
C THR A 276 0.27 8.74 -11.64
N ARG A 277 0.11 9.82 -10.87
CA ARG A 277 0.57 9.88 -9.47
C ARG A 277 0.08 8.73 -8.59
N ALA A 278 -1.14 8.25 -8.86
CA ALA A 278 -1.74 7.12 -8.16
C ALA A 278 -0.90 5.83 -8.20
N HIS A 279 -0.09 5.66 -9.26
CA HIS A 279 0.75 4.49 -9.50
C HIS A 279 2.24 4.77 -9.22
N GLN A 280 2.54 5.95 -8.66
CA GLN A 280 3.89 6.32 -8.23
C GLN A 280 4.01 6.12 -6.72
N HIS A 281 5.17 5.63 -6.28
CA HIS A 281 5.51 5.43 -4.88
C HIS A 281 6.78 6.22 -4.48
N PRO A 282 6.77 7.57 -4.56
CA PRO A 282 7.91 8.37 -4.12
C PRO A 282 8.27 8.04 -2.67
N GLY A 283 9.56 7.92 -2.36
CA GLY A 283 10.03 7.67 -1.01
C GLY A 283 9.82 6.23 -0.50
N THR A 284 9.38 5.29 -1.34
CA THR A 284 9.34 3.87 -0.96
C THR A 284 10.76 3.34 -0.80
N VAL A 285 11.06 2.74 0.35
CA VAL A 285 12.42 2.23 0.64
C VAL A 285 12.81 1.10 -0.32
N TRP A 286 11.82 0.35 -0.80
CA TRP A 286 12.00 -0.79 -1.68
C TRP A 286 12.58 -0.38 -3.05
N ALA A 287 11.92 0.53 -3.76
CA ALA A 287 12.37 0.99 -5.07
C ALA A 287 13.63 1.86 -4.96
N LEU A 288 13.75 2.70 -3.91
CA LEU A 288 14.97 3.48 -3.68
C LEU A 288 16.20 2.59 -3.48
N HIS A 289 16.06 1.46 -2.78
CA HIS A 289 17.16 0.51 -2.56
C HIS A 289 17.64 -0.08 -3.90
N ASP A 290 16.74 -0.68 -4.66
CA ASP A 290 17.12 -1.39 -5.88
C ASP A 290 17.46 -0.42 -7.03
N ASP A 291 16.88 0.79 -7.08
CA ASP A 291 17.31 1.84 -8.01
C ASP A 291 18.74 2.30 -7.71
N TYR A 292 19.08 2.52 -6.43
CA TYR A 292 20.44 2.84 -6.02
C TYR A 292 21.44 1.74 -6.45
N GLU A 293 21.07 0.47 -6.27
CA GLU A 293 21.88 -0.65 -6.73
C GLU A 293 22.03 -0.66 -8.25
N CYS A 294 20.94 -0.47 -9.00
CA CYS A 294 20.97 -0.39 -10.45
C CYS A 294 21.89 0.73 -10.93
N LEU A 295 21.75 1.94 -10.39
CA LEU A 295 22.55 3.09 -10.76
C LEU A 295 24.04 2.87 -10.46
N GLY A 296 24.37 2.23 -9.35
CA GLY A 296 25.74 1.85 -9.01
C GLY A 296 26.33 0.85 -10.02
N ARG A 297 25.57 -0.18 -10.41
CA ARG A 297 26.00 -1.16 -11.43
C ARG A 297 26.17 -0.53 -12.81
N LEU A 298 25.41 0.52 -13.13
CA LEU A 298 25.50 1.29 -14.38
C LEU A 298 26.58 2.38 -14.37
N GLY A 299 27.24 2.64 -13.23
CA GLY A 299 28.21 3.73 -13.09
C GLY A 299 27.58 5.13 -13.15
N ARG A 300 26.29 5.26 -12.84
CA ARG A 300 25.53 6.53 -12.82
C ARG A 300 25.67 7.23 -11.48
N ASP A 301 26.91 7.52 -11.07
CA ASP A 301 27.26 7.95 -9.70
C ASP A 301 26.52 9.20 -9.22
N ALA A 302 26.31 10.18 -10.12
CA ALA A 302 25.61 11.42 -9.77
C ALA A 302 24.15 11.17 -9.39
N GLU A 303 23.46 10.29 -10.11
CA GLU A 303 22.08 9.91 -9.85
C GLU A 303 21.99 9.02 -8.62
N ALA A 304 22.92 8.04 -8.50
CA ALA A 304 23.03 7.19 -7.32
C ALA A 304 23.21 8.01 -6.04
N GLY A 305 23.97 9.11 -6.09
CA GLY A 305 24.15 10.03 -4.96
C GLY A 305 22.84 10.70 -4.51
N ILE A 306 21.96 11.06 -5.44
CA ILE A 306 20.65 11.66 -5.14
C ILE A 306 19.71 10.62 -4.52
N ILE A 307 19.64 9.44 -5.12
CA ILE A 307 18.80 8.34 -4.61
C ILE A 307 19.28 7.89 -3.24
N LYS A 308 20.60 7.81 -3.02
CA LYS A 308 21.17 7.44 -1.73
C LYS A 308 20.77 8.40 -0.60
N GLN A 309 20.73 9.71 -0.85
CA GLN A 309 20.28 10.66 0.17
C GLN A 309 18.84 10.41 0.61
N GLN A 310 17.95 10.08 -0.34
CA GLN A 310 16.56 9.73 -0.04
C GLN A 310 16.48 8.38 0.68
N LEU A 311 17.23 7.39 0.19
CA LEU A 311 17.31 6.05 0.77
C LEU A 311 17.76 6.09 2.24
N ASP A 312 18.81 6.86 2.56
CA ASP A 312 19.35 6.97 3.92
C ASP A 312 18.32 7.52 4.91
N VAL A 313 17.41 8.40 4.46
CA VAL A 313 16.30 8.92 5.29
C VAL A 313 15.27 7.82 5.56
N VAL A 314 14.84 7.09 4.54
CA VAL A 314 13.73 6.12 4.67
C VAL A 314 14.16 4.78 5.26
N VAL A 315 15.43 4.39 5.11
CA VAL A 315 16.01 3.22 5.81
C VAL A 315 16.01 3.44 7.32
N GLY A 316 16.18 4.68 7.78
CA GLY A 316 16.19 5.01 9.21
C GLY A 316 14.88 4.70 9.95
N VAL A 317 13.77 4.51 9.23
CA VAL A 317 12.45 4.15 9.80
C VAL A 317 12.03 2.71 9.51
N ALA A 318 12.80 1.97 8.70
CA ALA A 318 12.51 0.57 8.40
C ALA A 318 12.80 -0.33 9.61
N ASP A 319 11.98 -1.36 9.82
CA ASP A 319 12.12 -2.34 10.92
C ASP A 319 12.48 -3.76 10.45
N VAL A 320 12.77 -3.90 9.15
CA VAL A 320 13.34 -5.11 8.54
C VAL A 320 14.50 -4.74 7.62
N ASP A 321 15.44 -5.67 7.45
CA ASP A 321 16.57 -5.51 6.55
C ASP A 321 16.08 -5.43 5.10
N ILE A 322 16.55 -4.41 4.37
CA ILE A 322 16.22 -4.20 2.96
C ILE A 322 17.39 -4.70 2.14
N ASN A 323 17.21 -5.86 1.50
CA ASN A 323 18.20 -6.45 0.60
C ASN A 323 17.72 -6.50 -0.86
N SER A 324 16.41 -6.32 -1.09
CA SER A 324 15.77 -6.19 -2.40
C SER A 324 14.38 -5.58 -2.25
N SER A 325 13.81 -5.03 -3.32
CA SER A 325 12.45 -4.49 -3.36
C SER A 325 11.34 -5.54 -3.22
N CYS A 326 11.69 -6.82 -3.30
CA CYS A 326 10.80 -7.95 -3.06
C CYS A 326 11.56 -9.09 -2.36
N PHE A 327 10.86 -9.84 -1.51
CA PHE A 327 11.39 -11.09 -0.96
C PHE A 327 11.13 -12.18 -2.02
N LEU A 328 12.21 -12.66 -2.65
CA LEU A 328 12.16 -13.61 -3.77
C LEU A 328 13.04 -14.83 -3.52
#